data_AF-A0A510Y7S8-F1
#
_entry.id   AF-A0A510Y7S8-F1
#
_cell.length_a   1.000
_cell.length_b   1.000
_cell.length_c   1.000
_cell.angle_alpha   90.00
_cell.angle_beta   90.00
_cell.angle_gamma   90.00
#
_symmetry.space_group_name_H-M   'P 1'
#
loop_
_entity.id
_entity.type
_entity.pdbx_description
1 polymer ?
#
loop_
_entity_poly.entity_id
_entity_poly.type
_entity_poly.pdbx_seq_one_letter_code
_entity_poly.pdbx_strand_id
1 'polypeptide(L)'
;MANRRVNSEEIEQAKTVGIMDYLDANGLEVKQQGNGQPPYYNLVENDSLVIQGEKYYWNSRQEGGYGAIHFAMTYHDLSFPDAVRRINEHEYALDRQPVQQVEKEPFSYPSHYEVADTSNVRDYLVNDRKVDERVVDWCLNKDLIVQDRKDNCVMKWKDREGETIGADRQGTQPMEDGKHFKGVVKSSAEDGGFAINVGKNIDKIALFESPIDALSYWSEKKGDVQNTRLQSMSGLKIQAVKRGLQDLQADGHKVTQVISAVDNDAAGEHFHDKLNDYINPDAIVDHRPTNTKDWNEEREHGLQQDQKRPPQAKQSSLSMGLT
;
A
#
# COMPACT_ATOMS: atom_id res chain seq x y z
N MET A 1 -24.19 -24.72 -20.81
CA MET A 1 -24.52 -23.76 -21.89
C MET A 1 -23.21 -23.38 -22.58
N ALA A 2 -23.20 -23.24 -23.91
CA ALA A 2 -21.97 -23.10 -24.68
C ALA A 2 -21.25 -21.76 -24.40
N ASN A 3 -19.96 -21.81 -24.07
CA ASN A 3 -19.12 -20.65 -23.77
C ASN A 3 -18.79 -19.88 -25.08
N ARG A 4 -19.72 -19.03 -25.52
CA ARG A 4 -19.57 -18.20 -26.72
C ARG A 4 -18.67 -17.00 -26.38
N ARG A 5 -17.50 -16.94 -27.02
CA ARG A 5 -16.52 -15.84 -26.90
C ARG A 5 -17.15 -14.53 -27.40
N VAL A 6 -16.94 -13.45 -26.65
CA VAL A 6 -17.23 -12.07 -27.09
C VAL A 6 -16.11 -11.59 -28.01
N ASN A 7 -16.45 -10.79 -29.02
CA ASN A 7 -15.50 -10.23 -29.97
C ASN A 7 -14.97 -8.86 -29.51
N SER A 8 -13.94 -8.34 -30.19
CA SER A 8 -13.29 -7.09 -29.81
C SER A 8 -14.23 -5.87 -29.86
N GLU A 9 -15.16 -5.82 -30.81
CA GLU A 9 -16.11 -4.72 -30.95
C GLU A 9 -17.11 -4.70 -29.78
N GLU A 10 -17.62 -5.87 -29.39
CA GLU A 10 -18.51 -6.01 -28.22
C GLU A 10 -17.80 -5.56 -26.92
N ILE A 11 -16.50 -5.85 -26.80
CA ILE A 11 -15.69 -5.43 -25.64
C ILE A 11 -15.47 -3.92 -25.65
N GLU A 12 -15.09 -3.35 -26.78
CA GLU A 12 -14.86 -1.90 -26.88
C GLU A 12 -16.14 -1.11 -26.63
N GLN A 13 -17.29 -1.60 -27.13
CA GLN A 13 -18.59 -1.01 -26.80
C GLN A 13 -18.86 -1.04 -25.29
N ALA A 14 -18.72 -2.20 -24.65
CA ALA A 14 -18.97 -2.33 -23.21
C ALA A 14 -18.04 -1.46 -22.34
N LYS A 15 -16.81 -1.20 -22.79
CA LYS A 15 -15.87 -0.29 -22.11
C LYS A 15 -16.30 1.19 -22.13
N THR A 16 -17.16 1.58 -23.07
CA THR A 16 -17.66 2.96 -23.13
C THR A 16 -18.75 3.25 -22.10
N VAL A 17 -19.33 2.22 -21.49
CA VAL A 17 -20.40 2.35 -20.49
C VAL A 17 -19.80 2.61 -19.12
N GLY A 18 -20.19 3.73 -18.50
CA GLY A 18 -19.81 4.07 -17.13
C GLY A 18 -20.60 3.27 -16.10
N ILE A 19 -20.04 3.10 -14.89
CA ILE A 19 -20.71 2.36 -13.81
C ILE A 19 -22.11 2.94 -13.53
N MET A 20 -22.26 4.26 -13.48
CA MET A 20 -23.54 4.90 -13.15
C MET A 20 -24.63 4.63 -14.19
N ASP A 21 -24.28 4.60 -15.47
CA ASP A 21 -25.24 4.31 -16.55
C ASP A 21 -25.63 2.83 -16.54
N TYR A 22 -24.67 1.95 -16.21
CA TYR A 22 -24.95 0.54 -15.98
C TYR A 22 -25.96 0.32 -14.84
N LEU A 23 -25.78 1.01 -13.70
CA LEU A 23 -26.69 0.91 -12.56
C LEU A 23 -28.10 1.34 -12.93
N ASP A 24 -28.23 2.50 -13.58
CA ASP A 24 -29.52 3.07 -13.98
C ASP A 24 -30.27 2.11 -14.93
N ALA A 25 -29.58 1.59 -15.95
CA ALA A 25 -30.17 0.64 -16.90
C ALA A 25 -30.59 -0.69 -16.25
N ASN A 26 -29.95 -1.09 -15.16
CA ASN A 26 -30.28 -2.31 -14.42
C ASN A 26 -31.23 -2.07 -13.23
N GLY A 27 -31.77 -0.84 -13.08
CA GLY A 27 -32.69 -0.49 -12.00
C GLY A 27 -32.06 -0.51 -10.61
N LEU A 28 -30.73 -0.35 -10.52
CA LEU A 28 -30.00 -0.32 -9.27
C LEU A 28 -29.94 1.11 -8.73
N GLU A 29 -30.81 1.41 -7.78
CA GLU A 29 -30.88 2.74 -7.17
C GLU A 29 -29.66 3.04 -6.32
N VAL A 30 -29.14 4.25 -6.46
CA VAL A 30 -28.01 4.77 -5.69
C VAL A 30 -28.34 6.06 -4.96
N LYS A 31 -27.76 6.24 -3.78
CA LYS A 31 -27.86 7.45 -2.97
C LYS A 31 -26.51 8.13 -2.88
N GLN A 32 -26.46 9.42 -3.22
CA GLN A 32 -25.25 10.22 -3.06
C GLN A 32 -24.90 10.43 -1.58
N GLN A 33 -23.61 10.29 -1.27
CA GLN A 33 -23.03 10.56 0.05
C GLN A 33 -21.91 11.61 -0.06
N GLY A 34 -22.08 12.73 0.66
CA GLY A 34 -21.06 13.77 0.78
C GLY A 34 -20.85 14.62 -0.48
N ASN A 35 -19.88 15.55 -0.37
CA ASN A 35 -19.59 16.57 -1.38
C ASN A 35 -18.24 16.33 -2.09
N GLY A 36 -17.78 15.07 -2.16
CA GLY A 36 -16.57 14.70 -2.88
C GLY A 36 -16.64 15.04 -4.38
N GLN A 37 -15.50 15.18 -5.03
CA GLN A 37 -15.41 15.37 -6.48
C GLN A 37 -14.41 14.34 -7.06
N PRO A 38 -14.89 13.27 -7.75
CA PRO A 38 -16.30 12.95 -7.97
C PRO A 38 -17.01 12.52 -6.65
N PRO A 39 -18.34 12.70 -6.57
CA PRO A 39 -19.13 12.36 -5.38
C PRO A 39 -19.15 10.85 -5.13
N TYR A 40 -19.39 10.47 -3.88
CA TYR A 40 -19.60 9.07 -3.50
C TYR A 40 -21.07 8.70 -3.65
N TYR A 41 -21.33 7.45 -4.03
CA TYR A 41 -22.65 6.86 -4.12
C TYR A 41 -22.66 5.52 -3.41
N ASN A 42 -23.75 5.19 -2.72
CA ASN A 42 -24.00 3.86 -2.17
C ASN A 42 -25.25 3.27 -2.82
N LEU A 43 -25.29 1.95 -2.99
CA LEU A 43 -26.53 1.29 -3.42
C LEU A 43 -27.58 1.39 -2.31
N VAL A 44 -28.83 1.66 -2.68
CA VAL A 44 -29.95 1.73 -1.72
C VAL A 44 -30.18 0.38 -1.05
N GLU A 45 -30.02 -0.72 -1.79
CA GLU A 45 -30.16 -2.08 -1.27
C GLU A 45 -28.94 -2.56 -0.48
N ASN A 46 -27.78 -1.92 -0.64
CA ASN A 46 -26.54 -2.33 0.02
C ASN A 46 -25.62 -1.13 0.31
N ASP A 47 -25.67 -0.65 1.55
CA ASP A 47 -24.86 0.47 2.03
C ASP A 47 -23.35 0.16 2.08
N SER A 48 -22.97 -1.12 2.04
CA SER A 48 -21.58 -1.55 2.09
C SER A 48 -20.87 -1.41 0.75
N LEU A 49 -21.59 -1.19 -0.37
CA LEU A 49 -21.00 -0.95 -1.68
C LEU A 49 -20.95 0.56 -1.95
N VAL A 50 -19.73 1.07 -2.15
CA VAL A 50 -19.44 2.48 -2.39
C VAL A 50 -18.88 2.67 -3.80
N ILE A 51 -19.37 3.67 -4.51
CA ILE A 51 -19.00 4.00 -5.90
C ILE A 51 -18.50 5.44 -5.92
N GLN A 52 -17.36 5.68 -6.57
CA GLN A 52 -16.78 7.01 -6.75
C GLN A 52 -16.19 7.12 -8.17
N GLY A 53 -16.85 7.89 -9.04
CA GLY A 53 -16.54 7.90 -10.47
C GLY A 53 -16.69 6.49 -11.06
N GLU A 54 -15.63 5.99 -11.71
CA GLU A 54 -15.58 4.62 -12.26
C GLU A 54 -14.96 3.59 -11.32
N LYS A 55 -14.70 3.95 -10.05
CA LYS A 55 -14.22 3.01 -9.03
C LYS A 55 -15.38 2.57 -8.16
N TYR A 56 -15.39 1.31 -7.75
CA TYR A 56 -16.29 0.83 -6.70
C TYR A 56 -15.54 -0.04 -5.70
N TYR A 57 -16.05 -0.09 -4.48
CA TYR A 57 -15.54 -0.91 -3.40
C TYR A 57 -16.68 -1.46 -2.54
N TRP A 58 -16.70 -2.77 -2.36
CA TRP A 58 -17.68 -3.50 -1.57
C TRP A 58 -17.08 -3.89 -0.22
N ASN A 59 -17.30 -3.05 0.79
CA ASN A 59 -16.67 -3.15 2.11
C ASN A 59 -16.92 -4.50 2.79
N SER A 60 -18.15 -5.04 2.69
CA SER A 60 -18.49 -6.33 3.31
C SER A 60 -17.82 -7.54 2.66
N ARG A 61 -17.37 -7.42 1.41
CA ARG A 61 -16.64 -8.46 0.67
C ARG A 61 -15.16 -8.16 0.51
N GLN A 62 -14.72 -6.97 0.94
CA GLN A 62 -13.38 -6.43 0.72
C GLN A 62 -12.92 -6.48 -0.76
N GLU A 63 -13.89 -6.40 -1.67
CA GLU A 63 -13.66 -6.53 -3.11
C GLU A 63 -13.93 -5.20 -3.81
N GLY A 64 -13.14 -4.84 -4.81
CA GLY A 64 -13.35 -3.61 -5.56
C GLY A 64 -12.78 -3.71 -6.96
N GLY A 65 -13.18 -2.78 -7.81
CA GLY A 65 -12.83 -2.80 -9.22
C GLY A 65 -13.00 -1.46 -9.90
N TYR A 66 -12.77 -1.47 -11.20
CA TYR A 66 -12.86 -0.29 -12.06
C TYR A 66 -13.72 -0.58 -13.29
N GLY A 67 -14.63 0.35 -13.60
CA GLY A 67 -15.51 0.31 -14.76
C GLY A 67 -16.69 -0.66 -14.66
N ALA A 68 -17.67 -0.47 -15.54
CA ALA A 68 -18.93 -1.21 -15.53
C ALA A 68 -18.75 -2.73 -15.71
N ILE A 69 -17.77 -3.17 -16.52
CA ILE A 69 -17.53 -4.60 -16.78
C ILE A 69 -17.14 -5.31 -15.49
N HIS A 70 -16.15 -4.78 -14.77
CA HIS A 70 -15.70 -5.41 -13.52
C HIS A 70 -16.80 -5.31 -12.45
N PHE A 71 -17.53 -4.20 -12.39
CA PHE A 71 -18.68 -4.07 -11.52
C PHE A 71 -19.72 -5.16 -11.78
N ALA A 72 -20.12 -5.37 -13.04
CA ALA A 72 -21.10 -6.39 -13.42
C ALA A 72 -20.62 -7.81 -13.07
N MET A 73 -19.33 -8.09 -13.27
CA MET A 73 -18.72 -9.36 -12.86
C MET A 73 -18.86 -9.59 -11.35
N THR A 74 -18.44 -8.62 -10.53
CA THR A 74 -18.48 -8.75 -9.06
C THR A 74 -19.90 -8.74 -8.49
N TYR A 75 -20.76 -7.82 -8.95
CA TYR A 75 -22.08 -7.61 -8.38
C TYR A 75 -23.04 -8.76 -8.71
N HIS A 76 -22.97 -9.28 -9.94
CA HIS A 76 -23.86 -10.32 -10.43
C HIS A 76 -23.20 -11.71 -10.55
N ASP A 77 -21.96 -11.86 -10.09
CA ASP A 77 -21.16 -13.10 -10.20
C ASP A 77 -21.08 -13.61 -11.66
N LEU A 78 -20.83 -12.68 -12.58
CA LEU A 78 -20.80 -12.96 -14.01
C LEU A 78 -19.39 -13.25 -14.50
N SER A 79 -19.28 -14.17 -15.46
CA SER A 79 -18.06 -14.31 -16.24
C SER A 79 -17.81 -13.07 -17.09
N PHE A 80 -16.56 -12.79 -17.48
CA PHE A 80 -16.24 -11.63 -18.33
C PHE A 80 -17.09 -11.57 -19.63
N PRO A 81 -17.24 -12.67 -20.41
CA PRO A 81 -18.13 -12.66 -21.58
C PRO A 81 -19.59 -12.36 -21.25
N ASP A 82 -20.09 -12.83 -20.10
CA ASP A 82 -21.47 -12.58 -19.68
C ASP A 82 -21.66 -11.13 -19.21
N ALA A 83 -20.69 -10.56 -18.52
CA ALA A 83 -20.69 -9.16 -18.12
C ALA A 83 -20.70 -8.22 -19.34
N VAL A 84 -19.84 -8.49 -20.34
CA VAL A 84 -19.82 -7.72 -21.60
C VAL A 84 -21.16 -7.80 -22.33
N ARG A 85 -21.77 -9.00 -22.42
CA ARG A 85 -23.10 -9.16 -23.01
C ARG A 85 -24.17 -8.40 -22.22
N ARG A 86 -24.17 -8.55 -20.90
CA ARG A 86 -25.14 -7.92 -20.00
C ARG A 86 -25.14 -6.40 -20.11
N ILE A 87 -23.95 -5.81 -20.28
CA ILE A 87 -23.80 -4.38 -20.53
C ILE A 87 -24.39 -4.04 -21.90
N ASN A 88 -24.02 -4.77 -22.95
CA ASN A 88 -24.51 -4.47 -24.31
C ASN A 88 -26.00 -4.78 -24.55
N GLU A 89 -26.70 -5.42 -23.60
CA GLU A 89 -28.15 -5.70 -23.68
C GLU A 89 -29.04 -4.45 -23.53
N HIS A 90 -28.50 -3.34 -23.02
CA HIS A 90 -29.26 -2.12 -22.77
C HIS A 90 -28.85 -1.01 -23.74
N GLU A 91 -29.83 -0.23 -24.19
CA GLU A 91 -29.59 1.04 -24.87
C GLU A 91 -29.39 2.13 -23.82
N TYR A 92 -28.15 2.61 -23.67
CA TYR A 92 -27.82 3.71 -22.77
C TYR A 92 -28.07 5.05 -23.46
N ALA A 93 -28.67 6.01 -22.76
CA ALA A 93 -28.87 7.35 -23.30
C ALA A 93 -27.50 7.98 -23.60
N LEU A 94 -27.23 8.29 -24.88
CA LEU A 94 -25.98 8.87 -25.38
C LEU A 94 -25.68 10.29 -24.86
N ASP A 95 -26.41 10.79 -23.87
CA ASP A 95 -26.44 12.20 -23.49
C ASP A 95 -25.62 12.55 -22.24
N ARG A 96 -24.74 11.65 -21.81
CA ARG A 96 -23.61 12.00 -20.93
C ARG A 96 -22.34 11.92 -21.75
N GLN A 97 -21.67 13.07 -21.86
CA GLN A 97 -20.33 13.21 -22.44
C GLN A 97 -19.46 12.01 -21.99
N PRO A 98 -18.69 11.37 -22.90
CA PRO A 98 -17.75 10.33 -22.50
C PRO A 98 -16.99 10.87 -21.30
N VAL A 99 -17.01 10.11 -20.18
CA VAL A 99 -16.37 10.51 -18.93
C VAL A 99 -14.99 10.97 -19.31
N GLN A 100 -14.77 12.28 -19.25
CA GLN A 100 -13.49 12.88 -19.56
C GLN A 100 -12.53 12.13 -18.66
N GLN A 101 -11.61 11.34 -19.24
CA GLN A 101 -10.48 10.82 -18.48
C GLN A 101 -9.90 12.07 -17.86
N VAL A 102 -10.13 12.26 -16.55
CA VAL A 102 -9.56 13.38 -15.84
C VAL A 102 -8.08 13.17 -16.02
N GLU A 103 -7.45 13.94 -16.90
CA GLU A 103 -6.01 13.95 -17.06
C GLU A 103 -5.49 14.18 -15.65
N LYS A 104 -4.91 13.12 -15.06
CA LYS A 104 -4.35 13.23 -13.73
C LYS A 104 -3.26 14.28 -13.87
N GLU A 105 -3.42 15.39 -13.14
CA GLU A 105 -2.37 16.39 -13.06
C GLU A 105 -1.06 15.67 -12.74
N PRO A 106 0.02 15.92 -13.50
CA PRO A 106 1.30 15.29 -13.26
C PRO A 106 1.72 15.57 -11.81
N PHE A 107 2.26 14.56 -11.14
CA PHE A 107 2.73 14.73 -9.77
C PHE A 107 3.78 15.84 -9.72
N SER A 108 3.60 16.77 -8.79
CA SER A 108 4.62 17.74 -8.43
C SER A 108 4.84 17.65 -6.93
N TYR A 109 6.05 17.24 -6.54
CA TYR A 109 6.39 17.10 -5.14
C TYR A 109 6.43 18.49 -4.48
N PRO A 110 5.61 18.75 -3.45
CA PRO A 110 5.47 20.10 -2.91
C PRO A 110 6.58 20.41 -1.88
N SER A 111 7.83 20.44 -2.33
CA SER A 111 9.03 20.60 -1.51
C SER A 111 9.08 21.90 -0.71
N HIS A 112 8.34 22.93 -1.11
CA HIS A 112 8.25 24.21 -0.39
C HIS A 112 7.61 24.08 0.99
N TYR A 113 6.95 22.95 1.28
CA TYR A 113 6.42 22.65 2.61
C TYR A 113 7.45 22.04 3.57
N GLU A 114 8.63 21.64 3.11
CA GLU A 114 9.68 21.10 3.99
C GLU A 114 10.30 22.18 4.87
N VAL A 115 10.79 21.75 6.04
CA VAL A 115 11.61 22.56 6.93
C VAL A 115 12.94 21.86 7.17
N ALA A 116 13.99 22.65 7.42
CA ALA A 116 15.33 22.10 7.67
C ALA A 116 15.43 21.37 9.02
N ASP A 117 14.61 21.75 9.99
CA ASP A 117 14.54 21.10 11.29
C ASP A 117 13.71 19.81 11.18
N THR A 118 14.30 18.69 11.59
CA THR A 118 13.68 17.36 11.58
C THR A 118 13.49 16.79 12.99
N SER A 119 13.63 17.63 14.02
CA SER A 119 13.62 17.20 15.42
C SER A 119 12.32 16.51 15.83
N ASN A 120 11.15 17.02 15.41
CA ASN A 120 9.86 16.42 15.76
C ASN A 120 9.65 15.07 15.07
N VAL A 121 10.09 14.94 13.81
CA VAL A 121 10.05 13.66 13.09
C VAL A 121 11.00 12.65 13.73
N ARG A 122 12.22 13.07 14.10
CA ARG A 122 13.19 12.19 14.76
C ARG A 122 12.67 11.72 16.12
N ASP A 123 12.17 12.66 16.93
CA ASP A 123 11.58 12.38 18.24
C ASP A 123 10.42 11.38 18.12
N TYR A 124 9.47 11.65 17.23
CA TYR A 124 8.35 10.75 16.96
C TYR A 124 8.79 9.36 16.51
N LEU A 125 9.68 9.23 15.52
CA LEU A 125 10.08 7.92 15.01
C LEU A 125 10.88 7.11 16.04
N VAL A 126 11.78 7.75 16.78
CA VAL A 126 12.67 7.09 17.74
C VAL A 126 11.97 6.85 19.08
N ASN A 127 11.35 7.89 19.64
CA ASN A 127 10.82 7.87 21.00
C ASN A 127 9.39 7.39 21.04
N ASP A 128 8.54 7.71 20.06
CA ASP A 128 7.16 7.21 20.07
C ASP A 128 7.11 5.85 19.38
N ARG A 129 7.56 5.78 18.12
CA ARG A 129 7.48 4.57 17.27
C ARG A 129 8.60 3.55 17.47
N LYS A 130 9.56 3.85 18.34
CA LYS A 130 10.65 2.92 18.72
C LYS A 130 11.50 2.39 17.56
N VAL A 131 11.55 3.13 16.45
CA VAL A 131 12.44 2.85 15.32
C VAL A 131 13.88 3.10 15.80
N ASP A 132 14.81 2.22 15.39
CA ASP A 132 16.22 2.36 15.72
C ASP A 132 16.76 3.70 15.17
N GLU A 133 17.42 4.48 16.03
CA GLU A 133 17.90 5.81 15.66
C GLU A 133 18.81 5.80 14.43
N ARG A 134 19.58 4.73 14.21
CA ARG A 134 20.49 4.61 13.06
C ARG A 134 19.70 4.45 11.76
N VAL A 135 18.54 3.81 11.81
CA VAL A 135 17.63 3.69 10.65
C VAL A 135 17.02 5.04 10.33
N VAL A 136 16.55 5.77 11.36
CA VAL A 136 15.98 7.12 11.21
C VAL A 136 17.02 8.09 10.65
N ASP A 137 18.20 8.16 11.27
CA ASP A 137 19.29 9.04 10.86
C ASP A 137 19.77 8.71 9.43
N TRP A 138 19.80 7.43 9.05
CA TRP A 138 20.12 7.03 7.68
C TRP A 138 19.07 7.54 6.67
N CYS A 139 17.78 7.42 6.99
CA CYS A 139 16.70 7.87 6.11
C CYS A 139 16.68 9.40 5.96
N LEU A 140 16.91 10.14 7.05
CA LEU A 140 17.04 11.60 7.04
C LEU A 140 18.22 12.03 6.16
N ASN A 141 19.40 11.42 6.35
CA ASN A 141 20.60 11.71 5.56
C ASN A 141 20.46 11.37 4.07
N LYS A 142 19.55 10.46 3.73
CA LYS A 142 19.28 10.03 2.35
C LYS A 142 18.15 10.80 1.68
N ASP A 143 17.59 11.82 2.32
CA ASP A 143 16.42 12.54 1.83
C ASP A 143 15.24 11.58 1.52
N LEU A 144 15.07 10.56 2.35
CA LEU A 144 13.94 9.62 2.26
C LEU A 144 12.82 10.02 3.21
N ILE A 145 13.18 10.64 4.34
CA ILE A 145 12.27 11.15 5.34
C ILE A 145 12.61 12.61 5.58
N VAL A 146 11.59 13.47 5.66
CA VAL A 146 11.71 14.90 5.98
C VAL A 146 10.57 15.34 6.88
N GLN A 147 10.68 16.55 7.45
CA GLN A 147 9.63 17.19 8.22
C GLN A 147 8.96 18.30 7.39
N ASP A 148 7.63 18.35 7.42
CA ASP A 148 6.89 19.48 6.85
C ASP A 148 6.57 20.56 7.90
N ARG A 149 6.13 21.74 7.44
CA ARG A 149 5.75 22.89 8.30
C ARG A 149 4.64 22.61 9.32
N LYS A 150 3.95 21.48 9.21
CA LYS A 150 2.92 21.02 10.16
C LYS A 150 3.43 19.87 11.03
N ASP A 151 4.76 19.74 11.12
CA ASP A 151 5.46 18.70 11.86
C ASP A 151 5.12 17.29 11.42
N ASN A 152 4.61 17.08 10.20
CA ASN A 152 4.38 15.72 9.71
C ASN A 152 5.71 15.12 9.23
N CYS A 153 5.87 13.83 9.50
CA CYS A 153 6.85 12.99 8.83
C CYS A 153 6.39 12.74 7.39
N VAL A 154 7.19 13.19 6.43
CA VAL A 154 6.97 12.95 5.00
C VAL A 154 7.97 11.90 4.53
N MET A 155 7.47 10.74 4.10
CA MET A 155 8.28 9.62 3.61
C MET A 155 8.20 9.57 2.10
N LYS A 156 9.27 10.02 1.43
CA LYS A 156 9.34 10.23 -0.02
C LYS A 156 9.40 8.91 -0.78
N TRP A 157 8.59 8.78 -1.82
CA TRP A 157 8.67 7.68 -2.78
C TRP A 157 9.63 8.11 -3.88
N LYS A 158 10.79 7.48 -3.95
CA LYS A 158 11.82 7.77 -4.94
C LYS A 158 11.74 6.70 -6.03
N ASP A 159 11.79 7.10 -7.29
CA ASP A 159 11.95 6.16 -8.39
C ASP A 159 13.42 5.74 -8.58
N ARG A 160 13.70 5.02 -9.65
CA ARG A 160 15.05 4.52 -10.00
C ARG A 160 16.05 5.64 -10.33
N GLU A 161 15.56 6.79 -10.78
CA GLU A 161 16.41 7.96 -11.10
C GLU A 161 16.65 8.82 -9.84
N GLY A 162 15.93 8.55 -8.75
CA GLY A 162 16.00 9.30 -7.50
C GLY A 162 14.99 10.45 -7.45
N GLU A 163 14.08 10.53 -8.41
CA GLU A 163 13.05 11.56 -8.45
C GLU A 163 11.89 11.21 -7.51
N THR A 164 11.33 12.23 -6.86
CA THR A 164 10.19 12.03 -5.95
C THR A 164 8.90 11.95 -6.75
N ILE A 165 8.26 10.79 -6.71
CA ILE A 165 7.04 10.43 -7.48
C ILE A 165 5.79 10.31 -6.60
N GLY A 166 5.95 10.50 -5.30
CA GLY A 166 4.90 10.42 -4.30
C GLY A 166 5.46 10.55 -2.89
N ALA A 167 4.58 10.58 -1.89
CA ALA A 167 4.99 10.47 -0.50
C ALA A 167 3.83 10.08 0.42
N ASP A 168 4.16 9.35 1.49
CA ASP A 168 3.30 9.23 2.66
C ASP A 168 3.51 10.44 3.58
N ARG A 169 2.45 10.87 4.25
CA ARG A 169 2.45 11.89 5.30
C ARG A 169 1.85 11.31 6.57
N GLN A 170 2.62 11.41 7.64
CA GLN A 170 2.28 10.90 8.96
C GLN A 170 2.40 12.03 9.99
N GLY A 171 1.31 12.34 10.68
CA GLY A 171 1.34 13.29 11.80
C GLY A 171 2.20 12.75 12.93
N THR A 172 3.07 13.59 13.48
CA THR A 172 3.92 13.27 14.64
C THR A 172 3.21 13.49 15.96
N GLN A 173 2.13 14.27 15.97
CA GLN A 173 1.29 14.50 17.14
C GLN A 173 -0.08 13.81 16.98
N PRO A 174 -0.67 13.30 18.06
CA PRO A 174 -2.02 12.75 18.03
C PRO A 174 -3.05 13.87 17.81
N MET A 175 -4.12 13.54 17.08
CA MET A 175 -5.32 14.35 16.91
C MET A 175 -6.23 14.21 18.15
N GLU A 176 -7.34 14.95 18.20
CA GLU A 176 -8.28 14.93 19.33
C GLU A 176 -8.85 13.52 19.63
N ASP A 177 -8.93 12.65 18.64
CA ASP A 177 -9.39 11.26 18.77
C ASP A 177 -8.26 10.30 19.22
N GLY A 178 -7.07 10.81 19.52
CA GLY A 178 -5.88 10.05 19.90
C GLY A 178 -5.15 9.39 18.73
N LYS A 179 -5.65 9.47 17.49
CA LYS A 179 -4.99 8.90 16.32
C LYS A 179 -4.05 9.92 15.69
N HIS A 180 -3.06 9.44 14.97
CA HIS A 180 -2.19 10.31 14.18
C HIS A 180 -2.74 10.45 12.76
N PHE A 181 -2.59 11.64 12.17
CA PHE A 181 -2.91 11.88 10.76
C PHE A 181 -2.13 10.90 9.86
N LYS A 182 -2.81 10.29 8.88
CA LYS A 182 -2.21 9.43 7.86
C LYS A 182 -2.77 9.82 6.50
N GLY A 183 -1.92 9.97 5.49
CA GLY A 183 -2.36 10.23 4.13
C GLY A 183 -1.24 10.12 3.10
N VAL A 184 -1.63 10.06 1.83
CA VAL A 184 -0.71 10.10 0.68
C VAL A 184 -0.81 11.47 0.02
N VAL A 185 0.31 12.03 -0.45
CA VAL A 185 0.32 13.31 -1.17
C VAL A 185 -0.53 13.17 -2.45
N LYS A 186 -1.37 14.18 -2.72
CA LYS A 186 -2.26 14.19 -3.90
C LYS A 186 -1.46 13.95 -5.18
N SER A 187 -2.06 13.17 -6.09
CA SER A 187 -1.48 12.80 -7.40
C SER A 187 -0.19 11.98 -7.33
N SER A 188 0.17 11.41 -6.16
CA SER A 188 1.28 10.44 -6.07
C SER A 188 1.04 9.26 -7.03
N ALA A 189 2.11 8.68 -7.56
CA ALA A 189 2.04 7.54 -8.47
C ALA A 189 1.21 6.38 -7.86
N GLU A 190 0.21 5.87 -8.59
CA GLU A 190 -0.72 4.86 -8.05
C GLU A 190 -0.06 3.51 -7.75
N ASP A 191 1.03 3.20 -8.44
CA ASP A 191 1.88 2.01 -8.27
C ASP A 191 3.14 2.31 -7.44
N GLY A 192 3.25 3.51 -6.86
CA GLY A 192 4.38 3.93 -6.05
C GLY A 192 4.29 3.42 -4.61
N GLY A 193 5.34 3.72 -3.85
CA GLY A 193 5.44 3.41 -2.42
C GLY A 193 6.81 3.76 -1.86
N PHE A 194 6.92 3.81 -0.54
CA PHE A 194 8.20 4.08 0.12
C PHE A 194 9.11 2.85 0.02
N ALA A 195 10.36 3.04 -0.41
CA ALA A 195 11.30 1.93 -0.58
C ALA A 195 12.71 2.26 -0.09
N ILE A 196 13.37 1.25 0.48
CA ILE A 196 14.75 1.31 0.97
C ILE A 196 15.50 0.08 0.46
N ASN A 197 16.65 0.29 -0.18
CA ASN A 197 17.57 -0.79 -0.51
C ASN A 197 18.62 -0.95 0.59
N VAL A 198 18.57 -2.07 1.32
CA VAL A 198 19.57 -2.40 2.33
C VAL A 198 20.63 -3.31 1.71
N GLY A 199 21.77 -2.74 1.36
CA GLY A 199 22.84 -3.43 0.65
C GLY A 199 22.92 -3.07 -0.83
N LYS A 200 23.87 -3.68 -1.55
CA LYS A 200 24.14 -3.38 -2.97
C LYS A 200 23.58 -4.43 -3.93
N ASN A 201 23.54 -5.70 -3.51
CA ASN A 201 23.08 -6.81 -4.35
C ASN A 201 21.75 -7.29 -3.79
N ILE A 202 20.65 -6.72 -4.25
CA ILE A 202 19.32 -7.05 -3.71
C ILE A 202 18.88 -8.41 -4.26
N ASP A 203 18.62 -9.36 -3.37
CA ASP A 203 18.09 -10.70 -3.70
C ASP A 203 16.71 -10.95 -3.07
N LYS A 204 16.30 -10.09 -2.14
CA LYS A 204 15.00 -10.15 -1.47
C LYS A 204 14.23 -8.84 -1.60
N ILE A 205 12.91 -8.93 -1.63
CA ILE A 205 12.00 -7.79 -1.46
C ILE A 205 11.03 -8.10 -0.32
N ALA A 206 10.92 -7.21 0.67
CA ALA A 206 9.99 -7.34 1.78
C ALA A 206 8.87 -6.30 1.66
N LEU A 207 7.62 -6.75 1.78
CA LEU A 207 6.42 -5.98 1.47
C LEU A 207 5.67 -5.59 2.76
N PHE A 208 5.35 -4.30 2.89
CA PHE A 208 4.70 -3.71 4.07
C PHE A 208 3.50 -2.86 3.69
N GLU A 209 2.53 -2.74 4.58
CA GLU A 209 1.38 -1.84 4.38
C GLU A 209 1.76 -0.37 4.56
N SER A 210 2.63 -0.08 5.54
CA SER A 210 3.05 1.30 5.86
C SER A 210 4.58 1.45 5.90
N PRO A 211 5.10 2.68 5.70
CA PRO A 211 6.53 2.93 5.82
C PRO A 211 7.05 2.71 7.25
N ILE A 212 6.23 2.97 8.28
CA ILE A 212 6.65 2.78 9.67
C ILE A 212 6.93 1.29 9.92
N ASP A 213 6.09 0.40 9.39
CA ASP A 213 6.30 -1.05 9.51
C ASP A 213 7.61 -1.49 8.84
N ALA A 214 7.93 -0.93 7.67
CA ALA A 214 9.20 -1.19 7.01
C ALA A 214 10.40 -0.74 7.87
N LEU A 215 10.32 0.42 8.53
CA LEU A 215 11.37 0.92 9.42
C LEU A 215 11.46 0.12 10.73
N SER A 216 10.33 -0.27 11.31
CA SER A 216 10.27 -1.12 12.50
C SER A 216 10.81 -2.52 12.22
N TYR A 217 10.49 -3.09 11.06
CA TYR A 217 11.06 -4.35 10.59
C TYR A 217 12.58 -4.27 10.43
N TRP A 218 13.11 -3.19 9.83
CA TRP A 218 14.56 -2.98 9.77
C TRP A 218 15.17 -2.92 11.18
N SER A 219 14.53 -2.17 12.08
CA SER A 219 14.99 -2.02 13.46
C SER A 219 15.02 -3.35 14.23
N GLU A 220 14.05 -4.22 13.97
CA GLU A 220 13.91 -5.52 14.64
C GLU A 220 14.86 -6.57 14.05
N LYS A 221 14.89 -6.72 12.73
CA LYS A 221 15.71 -7.71 12.03
C LYS A 221 17.17 -7.32 11.85
N LYS A 222 17.52 -6.04 12.02
CA LYS A 222 18.91 -5.53 12.07
C LYS A 222 19.74 -5.98 10.87
N GLY A 223 20.76 -6.83 11.08
CA GLY A 223 21.64 -7.31 10.03
C GLY A 223 20.96 -8.26 9.04
N ASP A 224 19.85 -8.90 9.43
CA ASP A 224 19.19 -9.93 8.63
C ASP A 224 18.47 -9.35 7.41
N VAL A 225 18.21 -8.03 7.40
CA VAL A 225 17.66 -7.33 6.23
C VAL A 225 18.70 -7.03 5.15
N GLN A 226 19.97 -7.40 5.35
CA GLN A 226 21.00 -7.25 4.32
C GLN A 226 20.54 -7.90 3.00
N ASN A 227 20.84 -7.23 1.89
CA ASN A 227 20.45 -7.59 0.52
C ASN A 227 18.93 -7.57 0.26
N THR A 228 18.18 -6.76 1.02
CA THR A 228 16.71 -6.70 0.92
C THR A 228 16.26 -5.29 0.51
N ARG A 229 15.33 -5.20 -0.45
CA ARG A 229 14.49 -4.00 -0.62
C ARG A 229 13.34 -4.06 0.37
N LEU A 230 13.27 -3.12 1.28
CA LEU A 230 12.10 -2.91 2.13
C LEU A 230 11.15 -1.98 1.39
N GLN A 231 9.93 -2.43 1.10
CA GLN A 231 8.96 -1.67 0.31
C GLN A 231 7.61 -1.60 1.01
N SER A 232 7.21 -0.39 1.38
CA SER A 232 5.83 -0.09 1.71
C SER A 232 5.03 0.17 0.44
N MET A 233 3.82 -0.36 0.42
CA MET A 233 2.87 -0.18 -0.69
C MET A 233 1.87 0.97 -0.42
N SER A 234 1.96 1.57 0.77
CA SER A 234 1.04 2.62 1.25
C SER A 234 -0.42 2.17 1.11
N GLY A 235 -0.70 0.99 1.68
CA GLY A 235 -1.88 0.15 1.47
C GLY A 235 -1.59 -1.08 0.60
N LEU A 236 -2.42 -2.13 0.67
CA LEU A 236 -2.23 -3.44 0.04
C LEU A 236 -2.35 -3.44 -1.51
N LYS A 237 -1.41 -2.79 -2.20
CA LYS A 237 -1.43 -2.56 -3.66
C LYS A 237 -0.50 -3.51 -4.40
N ILE A 238 -1.06 -4.49 -5.12
CA ILE A 238 -0.27 -5.44 -5.92
C ILE A 238 0.56 -4.76 -7.03
N GLN A 239 0.12 -3.61 -7.53
CA GLN A 239 0.86 -2.87 -8.56
C GLN A 239 2.19 -2.31 -8.03
N ALA A 240 2.24 -1.91 -6.75
CA ALA A 240 3.48 -1.47 -6.12
C ALA A 240 4.50 -2.61 -6.01
N VAL A 241 4.04 -3.84 -5.75
CA VAL A 241 4.89 -5.04 -5.76
C VAL A 241 5.46 -5.28 -7.16
N LYS A 242 4.62 -5.24 -8.19
CA LYS A 242 5.04 -5.44 -9.59
C LYS A 242 6.07 -4.39 -10.02
N ARG A 243 5.80 -3.12 -9.72
CA ARG A 243 6.73 -2.03 -9.98
C ARG A 243 8.06 -2.25 -9.25
N GLY A 244 8.02 -2.57 -7.97
CA GLY A 244 9.23 -2.80 -7.17
C GLY A 244 10.12 -3.92 -7.74
N LEU A 245 9.51 -5.04 -8.16
CA LEU A 245 10.20 -6.14 -8.82
C LEU A 245 10.78 -5.75 -10.19
N GLN A 246 10.02 -5.00 -11.00
CA GLN A 246 10.47 -4.48 -12.29
C GLN A 246 11.65 -3.52 -12.13
N ASP A 247 11.58 -2.63 -11.14
CA ASP A 247 12.65 -1.68 -10.85
C ASP A 247 13.93 -2.40 -10.46
N LEU A 248 13.84 -3.39 -9.55
CA LEU A 248 14.99 -4.20 -9.15
C LEU A 248 15.58 -4.97 -10.34
N GLN A 249 14.74 -5.57 -11.17
CA GLN A 249 15.20 -6.28 -12.38
C GLN A 249 15.91 -5.33 -13.35
N ALA A 250 15.36 -4.14 -13.57
CA ALA A 250 15.93 -3.14 -14.47
C ALA A 250 17.26 -2.56 -13.95
N ASP A 251 17.46 -2.57 -12.62
CA ASP A 251 18.72 -2.22 -11.95
C ASP A 251 19.73 -3.38 -11.92
N GLY A 252 19.40 -4.53 -12.53
CA GLY A 252 20.27 -5.70 -12.63
C GLY A 252 20.27 -6.60 -11.39
N HIS A 253 19.33 -6.40 -10.47
CA HIS A 253 19.15 -7.27 -9.32
C HIS A 253 18.40 -8.54 -9.69
N LYS A 254 18.77 -9.66 -9.05
CA LYS A 254 18.09 -10.94 -9.22
C LYS A 254 17.37 -11.29 -7.93
N VAL A 255 16.11 -10.88 -7.85
CA VAL A 255 15.25 -11.21 -6.71
C VAL A 255 14.89 -12.69 -6.75
N THR A 256 15.19 -13.41 -5.67
CA THR A 256 14.88 -14.83 -5.51
C THR A 256 13.83 -15.08 -4.43
N GLN A 257 13.56 -14.10 -3.55
CA GLN A 257 12.53 -14.23 -2.52
C GLN A 257 11.69 -12.96 -2.37
N VAL A 258 10.41 -13.16 -2.09
CA VAL A 258 9.46 -12.13 -1.70
C VAL A 258 9.00 -12.41 -0.28
N ILE A 259 9.31 -11.50 0.63
CA ILE A 259 8.94 -11.58 2.04
C ILE A 259 7.61 -10.84 2.22
N SER A 260 6.58 -11.57 2.64
CA SER A 260 5.31 -11.00 3.06
C SER A 260 5.43 -10.55 4.50
N ALA A 261 5.45 -9.24 4.73
CA ALA A 261 5.58 -8.63 6.06
C ALA A 261 4.45 -7.61 6.32
N VAL A 262 3.28 -7.88 5.73
CA VAL A 262 2.04 -7.12 5.91
C VAL A 262 1.43 -7.34 7.30
N ASP A 263 0.35 -6.62 7.60
CA ASP A 263 -0.31 -6.69 8.91
C ASP A 263 -0.83 -8.11 9.19
N ASN A 264 -0.86 -8.45 10.47
CA ASN A 264 -1.46 -9.67 10.99
C ASN A 264 -2.96 -9.48 11.20
N ASP A 265 -3.68 -9.23 10.10
CA ASP A 265 -5.14 -9.15 10.09
C ASP A 265 -5.72 -9.85 8.85
N ALA A 266 -7.05 -9.82 8.71
CA ALA A 266 -7.74 -10.49 7.61
C ALA A 266 -7.36 -9.92 6.22
N ALA A 267 -7.06 -8.62 6.13
CA ALA A 267 -6.67 -8.00 4.87
C ALA A 267 -5.23 -8.39 4.51
N GLY A 268 -4.34 -8.40 5.48
CA GLY A 268 -2.97 -8.89 5.32
C GLY A 268 -2.89 -10.37 4.96
N GLU A 269 -3.72 -11.23 5.56
CA GLU A 269 -3.86 -12.65 5.16
C GLU A 269 -4.32 -12.78 3.70
N HIS A 270 -5.41 -12.09 3.34
CA HIS A 270 -5.92 -12.14 1.99
C HIS A 270 -4.88 -11.66 0.96
N PHE A 271 -4.11 -10.62 1.30
CA PHE A 271 -3.04 -10.15 0.45
C PHE A 271 -1.89 -11.15 0.34
N HIS A 272 -1.49 -11.78 1.45
CA HIS A 272 -0.48 -12.84 1.47
C HIS A 272 -0.86 -13.97 0.51
N ASP A 273 -2.10 -14.47 0.63
CA ASP A 273 -2.61 -15.53 -0.26
C ASP A 273 -2.60 -15.10 -1.73
N LYS A 274 -3.01 -13.84 -1.99
CA LYS A 274 -3.04 -13.26 -3.33
C LYS A 274 -1.66 -13.14 -3.98
N LEU A 275 -0.57 -13.13 -3.23
CA LEU A 275 0.79 -13.14 -3.81
C LEU A 275 1.05 -14.40 -4.64
N ASN A 276 0.43 -15.54 -4.29
CA ASN A 276 0.57 -16.81 -5.01
C ASN A 276 0.06 -16.73 -6.46
N ASP A 277 -0.83 -15.78 -6.77
CA ASP A 277 -1.34 -15.56 -8.14
C ASP A 277 -0.29 -14.94 -9.07
N TYR A 278 0.72 -14.26 -8.50
CA TYR A 278 1.70 -13.46 -9.25
C TYR A 278 3.15 -13.93 -9.07
N ILE A 279 3.43 -14.64 -7.99
CA ILE A 279 4.77 -15.01 -7.55
C ILE A 279 4.79 -16.51 -7.29
N ASN A 280 5.89 -17.18 -7.63
CA ASN A 280 6.07 -18.59 -7.29
C ASN A 280 5.94 -18.78 -5.77
N PRO A 281 5.03 -19.64 -5.29
CA PRO A 281 4.85 -19.89 -3.85
C PRO A 281 6.14 -20.27 -3.12
N ASP A 282 7.04 -21.02 -3.75
CA ASP A 282 8.33 -21.42 -3.16
C ASP A 282 9.29 -20.23 -2.92
N ALA A 283 9.04 -19.10 -3.58
CA ALA A 283 9.81 -17.87 -3.40
C ALA A 283 9.19 -16.94 -2.35
N ILE A 284 7.98 -17.23 -1.86
CA ILE A 284 7.29 -16.40 -0.87
C ILE A 284 7.68 -16.87 0.53
N VAL A 285 8.06 -15.93 1.39
CA VAL A 285 8.37 -16.18 2.80
C VAL A 285 7.42 -15.36 3.67
N ASP A 286 6.69 -16.02 4.56
CA ASP A 286 5.78 -15.35 5.49
C ASP A 286 6.54 -14.84 6.72
N HIS A 287 6.68 -13.52 6.82
CA HIS A 287 7.18 -12.79 7.98
C HIS A 287 6.10 -11.82 8.49
N ARG A 288 4.82 -12.16 8.44
CA ARG A 288 3.83 -11.36 9.15
C ARG A 288 4.08 -11.43 10.66
N PRO A 289 3.76 -10.36 11.42
CA PRO A 289 3.83 -10.41 12.88
C PRO A 289 2.99 -11.57 13.44
N THR A 290 3.47 -12.22 14.50
CA THR A 290 2.78 -13.42 15.04
C THR A 290 1.92 -13.14 16.26
N ASN A 291 2.31 -12.15 17.08
CA ASN A 291 1.67 -11.86 18.37
C ASN A 291 1.08 -10.45 18.46
N THR A 292 1.31 -9.63 17.45
CA THR A 292 0.91 -8.22 17.38
C THR A 292 0.25 -7.96 16.04
N LYS A 293 -0.37 -6.79 15.89
CA LYS A 293 -1.07 -6.44 14.65
C LYS A 293 -0.09 -6.12 13.52
N ASP A 294 0.94 -5.32 13.79
CA ASP A 294 1.86 -4.81 12.79
C ASP A 294 3.32 -4.84 13.31
N TRP A 295 4.28 -4.54 12.43
CA TRP A 295 5.70 -4.59 12.80
C TRP A 295 6.09 -3.48 13.78
N ASN A 296 5.32 -2.38 13.85
CA ASN A 296 5.54 -1.33 14.83
C ASN A 296 5.18 -1.81 16.24
N GLU A 297 4.01 -2.44 16.39
CA GLU A 297 3.61 -3.06 17.65
C GLU A 297 4.56 -4.19 18.08
N GLU A 298 5.00 -5.04 17.15
CA GLU A 298 5.98 -6.11 17.44
C GLU A 298 7.26 -5.54 18.04
N ARG A 299 7.75 -4.43 17.46
CA ARG A 299 8.95 -3.73 17.92
C ARG A 299 8.77 -3.14 19.33
N GLU A 300 7.65 -2.49 19.58
CA GLU A 300 7.31 -1.92 20.89
C GLU A 300 7.23 -3.03 21.96
N HIS A 301 6.57 -4.14 21.65
CA HIS A 301 6.46 -5.30 22.51
C HIS A 301 7.84 -5.92 22.83
N GLY A 302 8.70 -6.10 21.82
CA GLY A 302 10.04 -6.67 21.99
C GLY A 302 10.90 -5.86 22.99
N LEU A 303 10.88 -4.53 22.86
CA LEU A 303 11.61 -3.63 23.77
C LEU A 303 11.08 -3.66 25.21
N GLN A 304 9.77 -3.74 25.40
CA GLN A 304 9.18 -3.86 26.74
C GLN A 304 9.58 -5.17 27.42
N GLN A 305 9.71 -6.26 26.67
CA GLN A 305 10.18 -7.53 27.21
C GLN A 305 11.67 -7.47 27.58
N ASP A 306 12.51 -6.84 26.76
CA ASP A 306 13.94 -6.69 27.04
C ASP A 306 14.20 -5.86 28.30
N GLN A 307 13.43 -4.80 28.54
CA GLN A 307 13.52 -4.00 29.77
C GLN A 307 13.12 -4.77 31.04
N LYS A 308 12.28 -5.80 30.91
CA LYS A 308 11.87 -6.67 32.03
C LYS A 308 12.85 -7.81 32.30
N ARG A 309 13.81 -8.09 31.41
CA ARG A 309 14.82 -9.13 31.62
C ARG A 309 15.92 -8.62 32.56
N PRO A 310 16.29 -9.37 33.60
CA PRO A 310 17.42 -9.00 34.46
C PRO A 310 18.72 -8.98 33.63
N PRO A 311 19.67 -8.07 33.93
CA PRO A 311 20.93 -8.02 33.20
C PRO A 311 21.67 -9.35 33.32
N GLN A 312 22.02 -9.96 32.19
CA GLN A 312 22.86 -11.15 32.19
C GLN A 312 24.23 -10.80 32.78
N ALA A 313 24.60 -11.51 33.85
CA ALA A 313 25.92 -11.42 34.45
C ALA A 313 26.96 -11.80 33.39
N LYS A 314 27.84 -10.86 33.04
CA LYS A 314 29.03 -11.15 32.24
C LYS A 314 29.84 -12.21 32.97
N GLN A 315 29.84 -13.45 32.47
CA GLN A 315 30.81 -14.45 32.92
C GLN A 315 32.19 -13.95 32.52
N SER A 316 32.92 -13.37 33.47
CA SER A 316 34.35 -13.15 33.35
C SER A 316 35.02 -14.51 33.32
N SER A 317 35.55 -14.91 32.15
CA SER A 317 36.50 -15.99 32.06
C SER A 317 37.77 -15.58 32.82
N LEU A 318 37.89 -16.01 34.07
CA LEU A 318 39.19 -16.03 34.74
C LEU A 318 40.06 -17.05 33.99
N SER A 319 41.05 -16.54 33.26
CA SER A 319 42.19 -17.33 32.82
C SER A 319 42.99 -17.74 34.07
N MET A 320 42.78 -18.96 34.57
CA MET A 320 43.76 -19.57 35.45
C MET A 320 44.95 -20.02 34.62
N GLY A 321 45.96 -19.16 34.53
CA GLY A 321 47.32 -19.61 34.26
C GLY A 321 47.86 -20.29 35.51
N LEU A 322 48.20 -21.57 35.39
CA LEU A 322 49.09 -22.24 36.32
C LEU A 322 50.25 -22.81 35.50
N THR A 323 51.43 -22.30 35.84
CA THR A 323 52.78 -22.79 35.57
C THR A 323 52.98 -24.25 35.93
#